data_AF-A0A2G9PRL7-F1
#
_entry.id   AF-A0A2G9PRL7-F1
#
_cell.length_a   1.000
_cell.length_b   1.000
_cell.length_c   1.000
_cell.angle_alpha   90.00
_cell.angle_beta   90.00
_cell.angle_gamma   90.00
#
_symmetry.space_group_name_H-M   'P 1'
#
loop_
_entity.id
_entity.type
_entity.pdbx_description
1 polymer ?
#
loop_
_entity_poly.entity_id
_entity_poly.type
_entity_poly.pdbx_seq_one_letter_code
_entity_poly.pdbx_strand_id
1 'polypeptide(L)'
;MAAPVAKKVEGWKAKKWYQLVAPKVLGEGDIALIPASDDEHIINRIIKIPLKEITRDMSHAYTNVFLRVYEVREKKAYSKYIGHEIARELIGTMVRRKRDALLVVFPAKSKDGIDFTIKAIIITQNQCSGRQKTTLRKALIKMLQEKAASEDFGQFIQEVLFGKASAEMFEKLDGIIVPLKRIEIKKTELYEEFDVEEKKAEEAAPSETAPASA
;
A
#
# COMPACT_ATOMS: atom_id res chain seq x y z
N MET A 1 -16.21 -56.45 6.13
CA MET A 1 -16.62 -55.28 6.95
C MET A 1 -15.97 -54.06 6.32
N ALA A 2 -16.74 -53.13 5.75
CA ALA A 2 -16.19 -51.92 5.17
C ALA A 2 -15.69 -51.00 6.29
N ALA A 3 -14.43 -50.56 6.21
CA ALA A 3 -13.89 -49.60 7.16
C ALA A 3 -14.76 -48.33 7.16
N PRO A 4 -15.09 -47.74 8.33
CA PRO A 4 -15.88 -46.53 8.38
C PRO A 4 -15.09 -45.42 7.68
N VAL A 5 -15.64 -44.91 6.58
CA VAL A 5 -15.08 -43.75 5.86
C VAL A 5 -14.99 -42.61 6.86
N ALA A 6 -13.77 -42.16 7.18
CA ALA A 6 -13.55 -41.05 8.09
C ALA A 6 -14.42 -39.87 7.66
N LYS A 7 -15.23 -39.36 8.60
CA LYS A 7 -16.16 -38.26 8.37
C LYS A 7 -15.32 -37.05 7.95
N LYS A 8 -15.29 -36.76 6.65
CA LYS A 8 -14.56 -35.63 6.07
C LYS A 8 -15.10 -34.35 6.71
N VAL A 9 -14.42 -33.86 7.75
CA VAL A 9 -14.78 -32.61 8.41
C VAL A 9 -14.68 -31.55 7.32
N GLU A 10 -15.81 -30.88 7.08
CA GLU A 10 -15.87 -29.87 6.04
C GLU A 10 -14.83 -28.79 6.34
N GLY A 11 -13.85 -28.62 5.45
CA GLY A 11 -12.67 -27.78 5.72
C GLY A 11 -12.99 -26.30 6.00
N TRP A 12 -14.24 -25.86 5.82
CA TRP A 12 -14.68 -24.52 6.22
C TRP A 12 -15.00 -24.42 7.71
N LYS A 13 -15.46 -25.50 8.36
CA LYS A 13 -15.76 -25.54 9.80
C LYS A 13 -14.50 -25.51 10.67
N ALA A 14 -13.37 -25.92 10.10
CA ALA A 14 -12.07 -25.88 10.77
C ALA A 14 -11.42 -24.49 10.75
N LYS A 15 -11.97 -23.52 9.99
CA LYS A 15 -11.36 -22.20 9.87
C LYS A 15 -11.69 -21.33 11.08
N LYS A 16 -10.67 -20.68 11.62
CA LYS A 16 -10.78 -19.61 12.61
C LYS A 16 -10.86 -18.28 11.88
N TRP A 17 -11.58 -17.33 12.47
CA TRP A 17 -11.71 -15.97 11.97
C TRP A 17 -10.82 -15.03 12.78
N TYR A 18 -9.99 -14.27 12.08
CA TYR A 18 -9.05 -13.32 12.66
C TYR A 18 -9.46 -11.91 12.29
N GLN A 19 -9.35 -11.00 13.25
CA GLN A 19 -9.66 -9.60 13.06
C GLN A 19 -8.41 -8.87 12.57
N LEU A 20 -8.48 -8.27 11.39
CA LEU A 20 -7.41 -7.47 10.84
C LEU A 20 -7.41 -6.08 11.46
N VAL A 21 -6.29 -5.73 12.08
CA VAL A 21 -6.04 -4.42 12.69
C VAL A 21 -5.20 -3.59 11.74
N ALA A 22 -5.65 -2.35 11.48
CA ALA A 22 -4.92 -1.39 10.66
C ALA A 22 -3.59 -0.98 11.33
N PRO A 23 -2.56 -0.60 10.55
CA PRO A 23 -1.34 -0.02 11.11
C PRO A 23 -1.64 1.31 11.82
N LYS A 24 -0.75 1.70 12.74
CA LYS A 24 -0.80 2.97 13.50
C LYS A 24 -1.04 4.20 12.63
N VAL A 25 -0.38 4.24 11.47
CA VAL A 25 -0.51 5.34 10.50
C VAL A 25 -1.93 5.51 9.94
N LEU A 26 -2.82 4.54 10.12
CA LEU A 26 -4.21 4.56 9.64
C LEU A 26 -5.25 4.57 10.78
N GLY A 27 -4.81 4.73 12.04
CA GLY A 27 -5.71 4.88 13.19
C GLY A 27 -6.09 3.58 13.91
N GLU A 28 -5.33 2.49 13.74
CA GLU A 28 -5.44 1.22 14.49
C GLU A 28 -6.85 0.57 14.51
N GLY A 29 -7.71 0.92 13.55
CA GLY A 29 -9.07 0.41 13.48
C GLY A 29 -9.13 -1.08 13.10
N ASP A 30 -10.13 -1.77 13.62
CA ASP A 30 -10.49 -3.12 13.17
C ASP A 30 -11.22 -3.04 11.82
N ILE A 31 -10.68 -3.69 10.80
CA ILE A 31 -11.12 -3.46 9.41
C ILE A 31 -11.91 -4.64 8.84
N ALA A 32 -11.35 -5.84 8.92
CA ALA A 32 -11.85 -7.01 8.20
C ALA A 32 -11.67 -8.29 8.99
N LEU A 33 -12.45 -9.31 8.64
CA LEU A 33 -12.33 -10.66 9.18
C LEU A 33 -11.66 -11.57 8.14
N ILE A 34 -10.59 -12.25 8.54
CA ILE A 34 -9.81 -13.13 7.68
C ILE A 34 -10.02 -14.56 8.16
N PRO A 35 -10.50 -15.47 7.31
CA PRO A 35 -10.54 -16.88 7.64
C PRO A 35 -9.17 -17.54 7.38
N ALA A 36 -8.70 -18.33 8.35
CA ALA A 36 -7.51 -19.16 8.21
C ALA A 36 -7.64 -20.44 9.03
N SER A 37 -6.96 -21.50 8.60
CA SER A 37 -6.88 -22.76 9.37
C SER A 37 -5.91 -22.61 10.54
N ASP A 38 -4.72 -22.06 10.25
CA ASP A 38 -3.60 -21.93 11.19
C ASP A 38 -3.04 -20.50 11.16
N ASP A 39 -2.40 -20.08 12.26
CA ASP A 39 -1.87 -18.72 12.45
C ASP A 39 -0.73 -18.42 11.45
N GLU A 40 0.10 -19.42 11.17
CA GLU A 40 1.24 -19.32 10.24
C GLU A 40 0.80 -18.95 8.81
N HIS A 41 -0.40 -19.38 8.41
CA HIS A 41 -0.93 -19.12 7.06
C HIS A 41 -1.44 -17.68 6.87
N ILE A 42 -1.51 -16.88 7.94
CA ILE A 42 -1.94 -15.48 7.89
C ILE A 42 -0.74 -14.56 7.75
N ILE A 43 0.38 -14.93 8.38
CA ILE A 43 1.62 -14.15 8.34
C ILE A 43 2.03 -13.96 6.88
N ASN A 44 2.41 -12.74 6.53
CA ASN A 44 2.79 -12.32 5.17
C ASN A 44 1.67 -12.34 4.12
N ARG A 45 0.41 -12.52 4.52
CA ARG A 45 -0.72 -12.34 3.59
C ARG A 45 -0.91 -10.86 3.27
N ILE A 46 -0.99 -10.55 1.97
CA ILE A 46 -1.31 -9.20 1.47
C ILE A 46 -2.82 -9.11 1.28
N ILE A 47 -3.41 -8.09 1.89
CA ILE A 47 -4.84 -7.86 1.89
C ILE A 47 -5.10 -6.50 1.26
N LYS A 48 -5.96 -6.51 0.23
CA LYS A 48 -6.42 -5.30 -0.46
C LYS A 48 -7.71 -4.84 0.18
N ILE A 49 -7.71 -3.63 0.74
CA ILE A 49 -8.88 -3.04 1.39
C ILE A 49 -9.09 -1.61 0.89
N PRO A 50 -10.34 -1.21 0.57
CA PRO A 50 -10.63 0.18 0.30
C PRO A 50 -10.49 1.04 1.57
N LEU A 51 -9.94 2.24 1.42
CA LEU A 51 -9.74 3.20 2.52
C LEU A 51 -11.05 3.61 3.20
N LYS A 52 -12.17 3.51 2.47
CA LYS A 52 -13.53 3.68 2.99
C LYS A 52 -13.80 2.85 4.26
N GLU A 53 -13.28 1.62 4.37
CA GLU A 53 -13.54 0.79 5.56
C GLU A 53 -12.88 1.36 6.82
N ILE A 54 -11.79 2.11 6.66
CA ILE A 54 -11.05 2.72 7.77
C ILE A 54 -11.67 4.07 8.14
N THR A 55 -11.89 4.94 7.16
CA THR A 55 -12.37 6.31 7.40
C THR A 55 -13.90 6.41 7.54
N ARG A 56 -14.64 5.41 7.04
CA ARG A 56 -16.11 5.39 6.89
C ARG A 56 -16.69 6.45 5.95
N ASP A 57 -15.83 7.14 5.20
CA ASP A 57 -16.22 8.14 4.21
C ASP A 57 -16.33 7.56 2.80
N MET A 58 -17.39 7.91 2.08
CA MET A 58 -17.66 7.44 0.71
C MET A 58 -16.72 8.04 -0.34
N SER A 59 -16.13 9.21 -0.07
CA SER A 59 -15.20 9.88 -0.99
C SER A 59 -13.94 9.05 -1.26
N HIS A 60 -13.53 8.22 -0.28
CA HIS A 60 -12.32 7.40 -0.35
C HIS A 60 -12.58 5.97 -0.86
N ALA A 61 -13.77 5.71 -1.42
CA ALA A 61 -14.13 4.38 -1.92
C ALA A 61 -13.21 3.86 -3.04
N TYR A 62 -12.64 4.77 -3.84
CA TYR A 62 -11.77 4.43 -4.96
C TYR A 62 -10.30 4.32 -4.59
N THR A 63 -9.90 4.59 -3.34
CA THR A 63 -8.52 4.43 -2.88
C THR A 63 -8.40 3.09 -2.19
N ASN A 64 -7.60 2.19 -2.76
CA ASN A 64 -7.30 0.89 -2.16
C ASN A 64 -5.94 0.93 -1.47
N VAL A 65 -5.83 0.27 -0.33
CA VAL A 65 -4.60 0.10 0.43
C VAL A 65 -4.24 -1.38 0.45
N PHE A 66 -2.94 -1.67 0.36
CA PHE A 66 -2.37 -2.99 0.52
C PHE A 66 -1.71 -3.09 1.90
N LEU A 67 -2.22 -4.02 2.69
CA LEU A 67 -1.76 -4.29 4.05
C LEU A 67 -1.15 -5.69 4.10
N ARG A 68 0.03 -5.82 4.71
CA ARG A 68 0.68 -7.11 5.00
C ARG A 68 0.50 -7.45 6.46
N VAL A 69 0.04 -8.65 6.78
CA VAL A 69 0.04 -9.10 8.19
C VAL A 69 1.47 -9.45 8.60
N TYR A 70 1.97 -8.86 9.68
CA TYR A 70 3.30 -9.16 10.23
C TYR A 70 3.24 -10.03 11.48
N GLU A 71 2.20 -9.85 12.31
CA GLU A 71 2.06 -10.57 13.58
C GLU A 71 0.58 -10.89 13.84
N VAL A 72 0.34 -12.04 14.46
CA VAL A 72 -0.98 -12.43 14.97
C VAL A 72 -0.87 -12.59 16.48
N ARG A 73 -1.69 -11.85 17.24
CA ARG A 73 -1.83 -12.04 18.69
C ARG A 73 -3.25 -12.50 18.99
N GLU A 74 -3.36 -13.69 19.57
CA GLU A 74 -4.61 -14.37 19.88
C GLU A 74 -5.51 -14.58 18.64
N LYS A 75 -6.33 -13.59 18.31
CA LYS A 75 -7.22 -13.56 17.13
C LYS A 75 -7.14 -12.24 16.36
N LYS A 76 -6.20 -11.37 16.72
CA LYS A 76 -5.96 -10.09 16.05
C LYS A 76 -4.72 -10.18 15.17
N ALA A 77 -4.89 -9.91 13.89
CA ALA A 77 -3.81 -9.85 12.92
C ALA A 77 -3.38 -8.39 12.75
N TYR A 78 -2.18 -8.06 13.20
CA TYR A 78 -1.59 -6.74 13.03
C TYR A 78 -0.94 -6.61 11.66
N SER A 79 -1.13 -5.46 11.02
CA SER A 79 -0.67 -5.23 9.66
C SER A 79 0.29 -4.06 9.50
N LYS A 80 1.12 -4.13 8.46
CA LYS A 80 2.04 -3.10 7.98
C LYS A 80 1.53 -2.59 6.63
N TYR A 81 1.70 -1.30 6.38
CA TYR A 81 1.39 -0.68 5.10
C TYR A 81 2.45 -1.04 4.05
N ILE A 82 2.03 -1.54 2.89
CA ILE A 82 2.92 -1.84 1.75
C ILE A 82 2.78 -0.78 0.66
N GLY A 83 1.56 -0.31 0.42
CA GLY A 83 1.29 0.58 -0.70
C GLY A 83 -0.18 0.93 -0.86
N HIS A 84 -0.44 1.86 -1.75
CA HIS A 84 -1.80 2.21 -2.16
C HIS A 84 -1.96 2.11 -3.67
N GLU A 85 -3.20 1.95 -4.12
CA GLU A 85 -3.60 2.01 -5.53
C GLU A 85 -4.94 2.73 -5.66
N ILE A 86 -5.01 3.68 -6.58
CA ILE A 86 -6.29 4.22 -7.03
C ILE A 86 -6.96 3.24 -7.99
N ALA A 87 -8.25 2.99 -7.75
CA ALA A 87 -9.08 2.11 -8.54
C ALA A 87 -9.18 2.60 -10.00
N ARG A 88 -9.24 1.63 -10.92
CA ARG A 88 -9.23 1.91 -12.36
C ARG A 88 -10.44 2.74 -12.79
N GLU A 89 -11.56 2.58 -12.09
CA GLU A 89 -12.81 3.28 -12.32
C GLU A 89 -12.61 4.79 -12.21
N LEU A 90 -11.96 5.26 -11.14
CA LEU A 90 -11.68 6.68 -10.97
C LEU A 90 -10.80 7.21 -12.09
N ILE A 91 -9.70 6.51 -12.42
CA ILE A 91 -8.80 6.91 -13.52
C ILE A 91 -9.53 6.94 -14.86
N GLY A 92 -10.37 5.93 -15.10
CA GLY A 92 -11.18 5.79 -16.31
C GLY A 92 -12.19 6.92 -16.50
N THR A 93 -12.66 7.58 -15.43
CA THR A 93 -13.51 8.77 -15.55
C THR A 93 -12.76 10.03 -15.96
N MET A 94 -11.49 10.14 -15.55
CA MET A 94 -10.70 11.35 -15.77
C MET A 94 -10.03 11.39 -17.15
N VAL A 95 -9.57 10.23 -17.63
CA VAL A 95 -8.94 10.11 -18.95
C VAL A 95 -10.01 10.19 -20.05
N ARG A 96 -9.88 11.16 -20.95
CA ARG A 96 -10.82 11.44 -22.04
C ARG A 96 -10.08 11.78 -23.33
N ARG A 97 -10.77 11.70 -24.47
CA ARG A 97 -10.23 12.12 -25.77
C ARG A 97 -9.89 13.61 -25.75
N LYS A 98 -8.88 14.00 -26.55
CA LYS A 98 -8.33 15.38 -26.66
C LYS A 98 -7.72 15.93 -25.36
N ARG A 99 -7.43 15.08 -24.40
CA ARG A 99 -6.64 15.38 -23.20
C ARG A 99 -5.42 14.49 -23.18
N ASP A 100 -4.34 14.98 -22.59
CA ASP A 100 -3.16 14.16 -22.33
C ASP A 100 -3.20 13.65 -20.88
N ALA A 101 -2.91 12.36 -20.72
CA ALA A 101 -2.65 11.75 -19.44
C ALA A 101 -1.16 11.42 -19.35
N LEU A 102 -0.44 12.14 -18.50
CA LEU A 102 1.00 11.95 -18.31
C LEU A 102 1.22 11.10 -17.07
N LEU A 103 1.81 9.93 -17.26
CA LEU A 103 2.24 9.08 -16.15
C LEU A 103 3.69 9.38 -15.81
N VAL A 104 3.97 9.46 -14.52
CA VAL A 104 5.30 9.75 -13.96
C VAL A 104 5.60 8.69 -12.91
N VAL A 105 6.79 8.09 -13.01
CA VAL A 105 7.28 7.11 -12.03
C VAL A 105 8.66 7.58 -11.58
N PHE A 106 8.86 7.64 -10.28
CA PHE A 106 10.16 7.96 -9.71
C PHE A 106 10.31 7.32 -8.33
N PRO A 107 11.54 6.92 -7.96
CA PRO A 107 11.86 6.57 -6.58
C PRO A 107 11.95 7.85 -5.73
N ALA A 108 11.46 7.75 -4.50
CA ALA A 108 11.55 8.78 -3.47
C ALA A 108 12.10 8.14 -2.18
N LYS A 109 12.82 8.95 -1.41
CA LYS A 109 13.29 8.59 -0.07
C LYS A 109 12.60 9.49 0.93
N SER A 110 12.02 8.90 1.97
CA SER A 110 11.47 9.67 3.09
C SER A 110 12.60 10.12 4.02
N LYS A 111 12.28 11.08 4.91
CA LYS A 111 13.18 11.51 5.99
C LYS A 111 13.66 10.34 6.86
N ASP A 112 12.84 9.30 7.01
CA ASP A 112 13.15 8.11 7.81
C ASP A 112 14.10 7.13 7.12
N GLY A 113 14.60 7.47 5.93
CA GLY A 113 15.47 6.61 5.13
C GLY A 113 14.73 5.46 4.43
N ILE A 114 13.39 5.48 4.44
CA ILE A 114 12.56 4.50 3.75
C ILE A 114 12.53 4.81 2.26
N ASP A 115 12.90 3.82 1.45
CA ASP A 115 12.84 3.88 0.00
C ASP A 115 11.46 3.41 -0.51
N PHE A 116 10.83 4.21 -1.36
CA PHE A 116 9.55 3.86 -1.98
C PHE A 116 9.43 4.44 -3.40
N THR A 117 8.55 3.84 -4.21
CA THR A 117 8.27 4.31 -5.57
C THR A 117 6.89 4.94 -5.64
N ILE A 118 6.84 6.13 -6.25
CA ILE A 118 5.60 6.86 -6.49
C ILE A 118 5.28 6.79 -7.98
N LYS A 119 4.04 6.40 -8.30
CA LYS A 119 3.45 6.50 -9.63
C LYS A 119 2.36 7.56 -9.59
N ALA A 120 2.58 8.69 -10.24
CA ALA A 120 1.63 9.79 -10.32
C ALA A 120 1.07 9.94 -11.73
N ILE A 121 -0.14 10.46 -11.83
CA ILE A 121 -0.82 10.76 -13.09
C ILE A 121 -1.24 12.23 -13.11
N ILE A 122 -0.86 12.91 -14.19
CA ILE A 122 -1.28 14.29 -14.48
C ILE A 122 -2.27 14.23 -15.64
N ILE A 123 -3.40 14.89 -15.49
CA ILE A 123 -4.44 14.96 -16.52
C ILE A 123 -4.62 16.41 -16.91
N THR A 124 -4.34 16.71 -18.18
CA THR A 124 -4.41 18.07 -18.71
C THR A 124 -5.81 18.37 -19.26
N GLN A 125 -6.17 19.65 -19.31
CA GLN A 125 -7.43 20.06 -19.92
C GLN A 125 -7.37 20.02 -21.46
N ASN A 126 -6.22 20.38 -22.02
CA ASN A 126 -5.95 20.42 -23.46
C ASN A 126 -4.79 19.50 -23.85
N GLN A 127 -4.63 19.24 -25.15
CA GLN A 127 -3.42 18.58 -25.65
C GLN A 127 -2.20 19.48 -25.45
N CYS A 128 -1.10 18.87 -25.01
CA CYS A 128 0.16 19.53 -24.71
C CYS A 128 1.18 19.24 -25.81
N SER A 129 2.08 20.18 -26.07
CA SER A 129 3.26 19.93 -26.89
C SER A 129 4.25 19.00 -26.17
N GLY A 130 5.07 18.25 -26.91
CA GLY A 130 6.05 17.32 -26.34
C GLY A 130 7.02 17.96 -25.33
N ARG A 131 7.40 19.23 -25.57
CA ARG A 131 8.22 20.00 -24.63
C ARG A 131 7.49 20.26 -23.32
N GLN A 132 6.23 20.71 -23.39
CA GLN A 132 5.39 20.96 -22.20
C GLN A 132 5.19 19.68 -21.38
N LYS A 133 4.95 18.54 -22.05
CA LYS A 133 4.85 17.23 -21.37
C LYS A 133 6.12 16.94 -20.55
N THR A 134 7.28 17.15 -21.15
CA THR A 134 8.57 16.88 -20.48
C THR A 134 8.81 17.83 -19.30
N THR A 135 8.50 19.12 -19.45
CA THR A 135 8.61 20.09 -18.36
C THR A 135 7.68 19.76 -17.21
N LEU A 136 6.42 19.41 -17.48
CA LEU A 136 5.44 19.00 -16.46
C LEU A 136 5.91 17.77 -15.66
N ARG A 137 6.45 16.74 -16.34
CA ARG A 137 6.99 15.56 -15.64
C ARG A 137 8.12 15.95 -14.70
N LYS A 138 9.08 16.75 -15.16
CA LYS A 138 10.23 17.18 -14.33
C LYS A 138 9.79 18.03 -13.14
N ALA A 139 8.85 18.95 -13.34
CA ALA A 139 8.33 19.80 -12.27
C ALA A 139 7.61 18.98 -11.19
N LEU A 140 6.77 18.01 -11.59
CA LEU A 140 6.08 17.14 -10.65
C LEU A 140 7.05 16.27 -9.84
N ILE A 141 8.04 15.65 -10.51
CA ILE A 141 9.06 14.83 -9.84
C ILE A 141 9.78 15.65 -8.77
N LYS A 142 10.23 16.86 -9.12
CA LYS A 142 10.98 17.73 -8.21
C LYS A 142 10.18 18.06 -6.95
N MET A 143 8.93 18.52 -7.09
CA MET A 143 8.13 18.90 -5.93
C MET A 143 7.74 17.70 -5.06
N LEU A 144 7.43 16.55 -5.65
CA LEU A 144 7.11 15.35 -4.86
C LEU A 144 8.34 14.79 -4.15
N GLN A 145 9.54 14.89 -4.74
CA GLN A 145 10.79 14.52 -4.08
C GLN A 145 11.11 15.47 -2.92
N GLU A 146 10.95 16.78 -3.12
CA GLU A 146 11.14 17.78 -2.06
C GLU A 146 10.17 17.55 -0.90
N LYS A 147 8.91 17.25 -1.21
CA LYS A 147 7.89 16.95 -0.20
C LYS A 147 8.19 15.66 0.56
N ALA A 148 8.50 14.57 -0.16
CA ALA A 148 8.85 13.29 0.45
C ALA A 148 10.10 13.39 1.35
N ALA A 149 11.08 14.21 1.00
CA ALA A 149 12.28 14.43 1.80
C ALA A 149 12.04 15.27 3.07
N SER A 150 10.96 16.06 3.09
CA SER A 150 10.65 16.96 4.20
C SER A 150 9.84 16.28 5.31
N GLU A 151 8.96 15.35 4.93
CA GLU A 151 7.99 14.69 5.81
C GLU A 151 8.43 13.28 6.24
N ASP A 152 7.95 12.87 7.43
CA ASP A 152 7.99 11.48 7.90
C ASP A 152 7.12 10.59 7.00
N PHE A 153 7.49 9.33 6.84
CA PHE A 153 6.82 8.40 5.94
C PHE A 153 5.34 8.20 6.31
N GLY A 154 5.04 8.12 7.60
CA GLY A 154 3.67 7.95 8.08
C GLY A 154 2.80 9.16 7.76
N GLN A 155 3.33 10.37 7.95
CA GLN A 155 2.65 11.62 7.62
C GLN A 155 2.42 11.74 6.12
N PHE A 156 3.47 11.49 5.33
CA PHE A 156 3.39 11.54 3.88
C PHE A 156 2.32 10.58 3.33
N ILE A 157 2.25 9.34 3.82
CA ILE A 157 1.21 8.39 3.40
C ILE A 157 -0.20 8.92 3.71
N GLN A 158 -0.41 9.47 4.90
CA GLN A 158 -1.72 10.02 5.25
C GLN A 158 -2.11 11.12 4.27
N GLU A 159 -1.20 12.04 3.96
CA GLU A 159 -1.48 13.12 3.01
C GLU A 159 -1.78 12.62 1.60
N VAL A 160 -1.09 11.56 1.17
CA VAL A 160 -1.34 10.90 -0.12
C VAL A 160 -2.72 10.24 -0.13
N LEU A 161 -3.07 9.51 0.93
CA LEU A 161 -4.35 8.79 1.02
C LEU A 161 -5.56 9.72 1.09
N PHE A 162 -5.44 10.84 1.80
CA PHE A 162 -6.47 11.87 1.86
C PHE A 162 -6.46 12.81 0.64
N GLY A 163 -5.47 12.70 -0.25
CA GLY A 163 -5.37 13.51 -1.46
C GLY A 163 -4.90 14.96 -1.24
N LYS A 164 -4.42 15.31 -0.05
CA LYS A 164 -3.85 16.63 0.25
C LYS A 164 -2.61 16.90 -0.59
N ALA A 165 -1.74 15.89 -0.73
CA ALA A 165 -0.57 15.98 -1.58
C ALA A 165 -0.93 16.23 -3.05
N SER A 166 -1.97 15.56 -3.57
CA SER A 166 -2.47 15.79 -4.93
C SER A 166 -3.00 17.22 -5.13
N ALA A 167 -3.75 17.75 -4.16
CA ALA A 167 -4.36 19.08 -4.22
C ALA A 167 -3.29 20.20 -4.21
N GLU A 168 -2.31 20.11 -3.31
CA GLU A 168 -1.23 21.09 -3.24
C GLU A 168 -0.41 21.14 -4.54
N MET A 169 -0.13 19.98 -5.14
CA MET A 169 0.59 19.91 -6.41
C MET A 169 -0.23 20.47 -7.57
N PHE A 170 -1.55 20.31 -7.51
CA PHE A 170 -2.45 20.89 -8.51
C PHE A 170 -2.41 22.41 -8.46
N GLU A 171 -2.56 23.01 -7.28
CA GLU A 171 -2.53 24.47 -7.10
C GLU A 171 -1.22 25.09 -7.57
N LYS A 172 -0.08 24.42 -7.30
CA LYS A 172 1.24 24.91 -7.69
C LYS A 172 1.51 24.78 -9.19
N LEU A 173 0.93 23.81 -9.89
CA LEU A 173 1.22 23.56 -11.31
C LEU A 173 0.19 24.13 -12.26
N ASP A 174 -1.03 24.37 -11.78
CA ASP A 174 -2.10 24.88 -12.63
C ASP A 174 -1.74 26.26 -13.17
N GLY A 175 -2.00 26.49 -14.45
CA GLY A 175 -1.74 27.76 -15.13
C GLY A 175 -0.28 28.11 -15.42
N ILE A 176 0.74 27.47 -14.80
CA ILE A 176 2.15 27.81 -15.06
C ILE A 176 2.60 27.39 -16.46
N ILE A 177 2.24 26.17 -16.88
CA ILE A 177 2.68 25.60 -18.16
C ILE A 177 1.48 25.33 -19.05
N VAL A 178 0.50 24.58 -18.53
CA VAL A 178 -0.73 24.18 -19.21
C VAL A 178 -1.84 24.11 -18.16
N PRO A 179 -3.09 24.51 -18.48
CA PRO A 179 -4.22 24.25 -17.61
C PRO A 179 -4.38 22.75 -17.32
N LEU A 180 -4.38 22.40 -16.04
CA LEU A 180 -4.52 21.03 -15.57
C LEU A 180 -5.98 20.78 -15.18
N LYS A 181 -6.44 19.54 -15.37
CA LYS A 181 -7.76 19.13 -14.89
C LYS A 181 -7.69 18.50 -13.51
N ARG A 182 -6.69 17.63 -13.31
CA ARG A 182 -6.46 16.92 -12.05
C ARG A 182 -5.06 16.31 -12.01
N ILE A 183 -4.48 16.26 -10.82
CA ILE A 183 -3.29 15.46 -10.51
C ILE A 183 -3.71 14.43 -9.47
N GLU A 184 -3.28 13.18 -9.65
CA GLU A 184 -3.48 12.14 -8.65
C GLU A 184 -2.24 11.28 -8.49
N ILE A 185 -2.05 10.73 -7.30
CA ILE A 185 -1.05 9.72 -7.06
C ILE A 185 -1.72 8.37 -7.30
N LYS A 186 -1.35 7.70 -8.39
CA LYS A 186 -1.98 6.45 -8.83
C LYS A 186 -1.60 5.27 -7.94
N LYS A 187 -0.33 5.17 -7.56
CA LYS A 187 0.19 4.05 -6.78
C LYS A 187 1.41 4.46 -5.96
N THR A 188 1.53 3.96 -4.75
CA THR A 188 2.83 3.88 -4.04
C THR A 188 3.19 2.43 -3.81
N GLU A 189 4.47 2.12 -3.97
CA GLU A 189 5.05 0.80 -3.74
C GLU A 189 6.23 0.98 -2.79
N LEU A 190 6.14 0.45 -1.57
CA LEU A 190 7.27 0.34 -0.66
C LEU A 190 8.24 -0.72 -1.20
N TYR A 191 9.55 -0.47 -1.11
CA TYR A 191 10.53 -1.52 -1.25
C TYR A 191 10.58 -2.30 0.07
N GLU A 192 10.13 -3.55 0.07
CA GLU A 192 10.29 -4.46 1.21
C GLU A 192 11.59 -5.25 1.03
N GLU A 193 12.51 -5.09 1.98
CA GLU A 193 13.53 -6.10 2.25
C GLU A 193 12.84 -7.21 3.04
N PHE A 194 12.95 -8.44 2.57
CA PHE A 194 12.38 -9.60 3.24
C PHE A 194 13.43 -10.14 4.21
N ASP A 195 13.21 -9.98 5.52
CA ASP A 195 14.01 -10.61 6.58
C ASP A 195 13.72 -12.13 6.66
N VAL A 196 13.78 -12.85 5.53
CA VAL A 196 13.78 -14.32 5.54
C VAL A 196 15.12 -14.85 6.08
N GLU A 197 16.15 -13.99 6.16
CA GLU A 197 17.47 -14.39 6.65
C GLU A 197 17.56 -14.43 8.19
N GLU A 198 16.88 -13.55 8.93
CA GLU A 198 16.99 -13.55 10.40
C GLU A 198 16.29 -14.74 11.05
N LYS A 199 15.11 -15.16 10.55
CA LYS A 199 14.43 -16.36 11.07
C LYS A 199 15.15 -17.67 10.76
N LYS A 200 15.90 -17.72 9.65
CA LYS A 200 16.68 -18.92 9.30
C LYS A 200 18.01 -18.98 10.08
N ALA A 201 18.53 -17.83 10.53
CA ALA A 201 19.71 -17.75 11.39
C ALA A 201 19.40 -18.13 12.85
N GLU A 202 18.23 -17.79 13.39
CA GLU A 202 17.83 -18.19 14.75
C GLU A 202 17.46 -19.68 14.86
N GLU A 203 16.84 -20.30 13.83
CA GLU A 203 16.54 -21.74 13.85
C GLU A 203 17.77 -22.64 13.63
N ALA A 204 18.88 -22.11 13.09
CA ALA A 204 20.12 -22.87 12.90
C ALA A 204 21.00 -22.94 14.16
N ALA A 205 20.69 -22.20 15.22
CA ALA A 205 21.57 -22.02 16.37
C ALA A 205 21.28 -22.82 17.67
N PRO A 206 20.21 -23.63 17.87
CA PRO A 206 20.01 -24.29 19.17
C PRO A 206 20.11 -25.84 19.21
N SER A 207 20.87 -26.54 18.35
CA SER A 207 20.98 -28.02 18.45
C SER A 207 22.38 -28.64 18.60
N GLU A 208 23.46 -27.88 18.75
CA GLU A 208 24.79 -28.43 19.07
C GLU A 208 25.33 -27.94 20.44
N THR A 209 24.74 -28.42 21.53
CA THR A 209 25.50 -28.68 22.76
C THR A 209 24.84 -29.83 23.53
N ALA A 210 25.17 -31.05 23.15
CA ALA A 210 25.16 -32.18 24.09
C ALA A 210 26.57 -32.27 24.70
N PRO A 211 26.80 -31.94 25.97
CA PRO A 211 28.02 -32.34 26.64
C PRO A 211 27.88 -33.82 27.06
N ALA A 212 28.64 -34.67 26.38
CA ALA A 212 29.07 -35.95 26.92
C ALA A 212 30.06 -35.69 28.07
N SER A 213 29.70 -36.03 29.32
CA SER A 213 30.62 -36.48 30.37
C SER A 213 29.87 -36.77 31.68
N ALA A 214 29.69 -38.05 32.01
CA ALA A 214 29.86 -38.71 33.31
C ALA A 214 29.20 -40.09 33.28
#